data_AF-A0A661HKQ3-F1
#
_entry.id   AF-A0A661HKQ3-F1
#
_cell.length_a   1.000
_cell.length_b   1.000
_cell.length_c   1.000
_cell.angle_alpha   90.00
_cell.angle_beta   90.00
_cell.angle_gamma   90.00
#
_symmetry.space_group_name_H-M   'P 1'
#
loop_
_entity.id
_entity.type
_entity.pdbx_description
1 polymer ?
#
loop_
_entity_poly.entity_id
_entity_poly.type
_entity_poly.pdbx_seq_one_letter_code
_entity_poly.pdbx_strand_id
1 'polypeptide(L)' 'DATQIAEALLKRGVIIRNLASYGMNALRITIGTKKQNDTFFKHFLEVIS' A
#
# COMPACT_ATOMS: atom_id res chain seq x y z
N ASP A 1 -9.49 0.58 6.83
CA ASP A 1 -9.31 -0.89 6.66
C ASP A 1 -8.14 -1.13 5.71
N ALA A 2 -7.27 -2.12 5.98
CA ALA A 2 -6.14 -2.46 5.11
C ALA A 2 -6.57 -2.76 3.67
N THR A 3 -7.73 -3.40 3.47
CA THR A 3 -8.26 -3.72 2.14
C THR A 3 -8.57 -2.46 1.34
N GLN A 4 -9.23 -1.48 1.97
CA GLN A 4 -9.55 -0.20 1.33
C GLN A 4 -8.29 0.59 0.96
N ILE A 5 -7.28 0.58 1.83
CA ILE A 5 -6.00 1.24 1.58
C ILE A 5 -5.27 0.57 0.41
N ALA A 6 -5.23 -0.77 0.36
CA ALA A 6 -4.64 -1.51 -0.76
C ALA A 6 -5.29 -1.19 -2.10
N GLU A 7 -6.63 -1.11 -2.15
CA GLU A 7 -7.36 -0.75 -3.36
C GLU A 7 -7.11 0.71 -3.78
N ALA A 8 -7.08 1.64 -2.82
CA ALA A 8 -6.83 3.05 -3.09
C ALA A 8 -5.42 3.31 -3.63
N LEU A 9 -4.43 2.56 -3.14
CA LEU A 9 -3.04 2.58 -3.64
C LEU A 9 -2.93 1.94 -5.02
N LEU A 10 -3.64 0.82 -5.25
CA LEU A 10 -3.67 0.16 -6.54
C LEU A 10 -4.18 1.10 -7.65
N LYS A 11 -5.23 1.88 -7.38
CA LYS A 11 -5.75 2.91 -8.29
C LYS A 11 -4.75 4.03 -8.61
N ARG A 12 -3.75 4.23 -7.75
CA ARG A 12 -2.64 5.20 -7.92
C ARG A 12 -1.39 4.57 -8.53
N GLY A 13 -1.46 3.31 -8.97
CA GLY A 13 -0.34 2.59 -9.57
C GLY A 13 0.65 1.98 -8.56
N VAL A 14 0.29 1.93 -7.27
CA VAL A 14 1.13 1.35 -6.22
C VAL A 14 0.59 -0.03 -5.85
N ILE A 15 1.33 -1.08 -6.25
CA ILE A 15 0.94 -2.49 -6.03
C ILE A 15 1.57 -3.00 -4.74
N ILE A 16 0.74 -3.39 -3.77
CA ILE A 16 1.16 -3.95 -2.49
C ILE A 16 0.36 -5.21 -2.16
N ARG A 17 0.83 -6.02 -1.19
CA ARG A 17 0.13 -7.25 -0.78
C ARG A 17 -0.81 -6.96 0.40
N ASN A 18 -2.11 -7.06 0.15
CA ASN A 18 -3.11 -7.17 1.21
C ASN A 18 -3.01 -8.54 1.91
N LEU A 19 -3.05 -8.56 3.25
CA LEU A 19 -3.01 -9.79 4.06
C LEU A 19 -4.40 -10.21 4.58
N ALA A 20 -5.48 -9.60 4.10
CA ALA A 20 -6.84 -10.00 4.47
C ALA A 20 -7.13 -11.49 4.22
N SER A 21 -6.56 -12.09 3.17
CA SER A 21 -6.69 -13.53 2.89
C SER A 21 -6.04 -14.42 3.95
N TYR A 22 -5.16 -13.87 4.78
CA TYR A 22 -4.56 -14.53 5.94
C TYR A 22 -5.32 -14.22 7.25
N GLY A 23 -6.50 -13.59 7.18
CA GLY A 23 -7.26 -13.17 8.36
C GLY A 23 -6.65 -11.96 9.10
N MET A 24 -5.74 -11.22 8.46
CA MET A 24 -5.04 -10.08 9.07
C MET A 24 -5.47 -8.76 8.44
N ASN A 25 -5.80 -7.76 9.28
CA ASN A 25 -6.00 -6.38 8.87
C ASN A 25 -4.64 -5.65 8.74
N ALA A 26 -3.81 -6.12 7.80
CA ALA A 26 -2.45 -5.63 7.61
C ALA A 26 -2.04 -5.61 6.14
N LEU A 27 -1.04 -4.79 5.84
CA LEU A 27 -0.42 -4.66 4.53
C LEU A 27 1.04 -5.12 4.60
N ARG A 28 1.48 -5.86 3.59
CA ARG A 28 2.90 -6.20 3.40
C ARG A 28 3.43 -5.47 2.17
N ILE A 29 4.45 -4.65 2.41
CA ILE A 29 5.11 -3.85 1.37
C ILE A 29 6.50 -4.44 1.15
N THR A 30 6.85 -4.68 -0.11
CA THR A 30 8.21 -5.07 -0.48
C THR A 30 9.10 -3.83 -0.48
N ILE A 31 10.23 -3.86 0.21
CA ILE A 31 11.21 -2.77 0.16
C ILE A 31 11.89 -2.77 -1.20
N GLY A 32 11.66 -1.71 -1.97
CA GLY A 32 12.25 -1.50 -3.29
C GLY A 32 13.41 -0.53 -3.27
N THR A 33 13.72 0.02 -4.44
CA THR A 33 14.65 1.15 -4.58
C THR A 33 14.16 2.39 -3.85
N LYS A 34 15.06 3.33 -3.52
CA LYS A 34 14.70 4.61 -2.89
C LYS A 34 13.56 5.32 -3.61
N LYS A 35 13.65 5.43 -4.95
CA LYS A 35 12.62 6.08 -5.77
C LYS A 35 11.26 5.39 -5.66
N GLN A 36 11.22 4.06 -5.62
CA GLN A 36 9.97 3.32 -5.44
C GLN A 36 9.38 3.56 -4.04
N ASN A 37 10.23 3.57 -3.01
CA ASN A 37 9.79 3.84 -1.64
C ASN A 37 9.27 5.28 -1.49
N ASP A 38 9.94 6.27 -2.09
CA ASP A 38 9.50 7.67 -2.09
C ASP A 38 8.11 7.83 -2.77
N THR A 39 7.89 7.15 -3.90
CA THR A 39 6.58 7.13 -4.58
C THR A 39 5.50 6.48 -3.73
N PHE A 40 5.82 5.36 -3.06
CA PHE A 40 4.90 4.72 -2.11
C PHE A 40 4.50 5.68 -0.99
N PHE A 41 5.46 6.32 -0.32
CA PHE A 41 5.18 7.23 0.79
C PHE A 41 4.28 8.40 0.37
N LYS A 42 4.54 8.99 -0.80
CA LYS A 42 3.69 10.06 -1.35
C LYS A 42 2.22 9.63 -1.44
N HIS A 43 1.96 8.54 -2.15
CA HIS A 43 0.58 8.07 -2.35
C HIS A 43 -0.04 7.48 -1.09
N PHE A 44 0.76 6.90 -0.21
CA PHE A 44 0.28 6.38 1.07
C PHE A 44 -0.23 7.50 1.97
N LEU A 45 0.51 8.61 2.11
CA LEU A 45 0.09 9.78 2.86
C LEU A 45 -1.20 10.39 2.29
N GLU A 46 -1.34 10.47 0.95
CA GLU A 46 -2.56 10.93 0.28
C GLU A 46 -3.80 10.05 0.56
N VAL A 47 -3.61 8.78 0.90
CA VAL A 47 -4.71 7.82 1.15
C VAL A 47 -5.12 7.77 2.62
N ILE A 48 -4.18 8.00 3.54
CA ILE A 48 -4.45 7.92 4.99
C ILE A 48 -4.76 9.27 5.65
N SER A 49 -4.53 10.38 4.93
CA SER A 49 -4.93 11.74 5.35
C SER A 49 -6.40 11.97 5.04
#